data_AF-A0A954JVF0-F1
#
_entry.id   AF-A0A954JVF0-F1
#
_cell.length_a   1.000
_cell.length_b   1.000
_cell.length_c   1.000
_cell.angle_alpha   90.00
_cell.angle_beta   90.00
_cell.angle_gamma   90.00
#
_symmetry.space_group_name_H-M   'P 1'
#
loop_
_entity.id
_entity.type
_entity.pdbx_description
1 polymer ?
#
loop_
_entity_poly.entity_id
_entity_poly.type
_entity_poly.pdbx_seq_one_letter_code
_entity_poly.pdbx_strand_id
1 'polypeptide(L)'
;MNPGLDKPDSHNAQQSSFLYYTALTGGILLLGLIIVPAVLPPVEQSRDAARRSTSKNNLKQIGLAIHLYDDRHDLLPAGSIERAAGQPGHSWLTAILPYIGEEPLYRQIDFN
;
A
#
# COMPACT_ATOMS: atom_id res chain seq x y z
N MET A 1 3.03 -41.45 -65.58
CA MET A 1 2.09 -40.48 -64.97
C MET A 1 2.83 -39.79 -63.83
N ASN A 2 3.16 -38.51 -63.96
CA ASN A 2 3.73 -37.71 -62.88
C ASN A 2 2.59 -36.85 -62.31
N PRO A 3 2.15 -37.04 -61.05
CA PRO A 3 1.11 -36.21 -60.49
C PRO A 3 1.70 -34.83 -60.23
N GLY A 4 1.20 -33.82 -60.94
CA GLY A 4 1.54 -32.42 -60.70
C GLY A 4 1.15 -32.05 -59.28
N LEU A 5 2.16 -31.96 -58.42
CA LEU A 5 2.09 -31.49 -57.06
C LEU A 5 1.68 -30.01 -57.10
N ASP A 6 0.38 -29.77 -56.97
CA ASP A 6 -0.21 -28.47 -56.67
C ASP A 6 0.46 -27.93 -55.41
N LYS A 7 1.25 -26.87 -55.57
CA LYS A 7 1.95 -26.20 -54.48
C LYS A 7 1.00 -25.12 -53.96
N PRO A 8 0.47 -25.25 -52.73
CA PRO A 8 -0.52 -24.32 -52.22
C PRO A 8 0.01 -22.88 -52.21
N ASP A 9 -0.80 -21.96 -52.72
CA ASP A 9 -0.53 -20.55 -52.92
C ASP A 9 -0.04 -19.86 -51.63
N SER A 10 1.28 -19.81 -51.44
CA SER A 10 1.94 -19.35 -50.21
C SER A 10 1.72 -17.87 -49.89
N HIS A 11 1.27 -17.08 -50.86
CA HIS A 11 1.04 -15.64 -50.71
C HIS A 11 -0.18 -15.32 -49.83
N ASN A 12 -1.24 -16.13 -49.88
CA ASN A 12 -2.46 -15.90 -49.11
C ASN A 12 -2.28 -16.22 -47.62
N ALA A 13 -1.45 -17.22 -47.28
CA ALA A 13 -1.16 -17.61 -45.91
C ALA A 13 -0.29 -16.58 -45.15
N GLN A 14 0.69 -15.99 -45.83
CA GLN A 14 1.55 -14.94 -45.25
C GLN A 14 0.75 -13.65 -44.98
N GLN A 15 -0.16 -13.28 -45.88
CA GLN A 15 -0.98 -12.07 -45.79
C GLN A 15 -2.01 -12.16 -44.66
N SER A 16 -2.64 -13.33 -44.45
CA SER A 16 -3.53 -13.58 -43.31
C SER A 16 -2.81 -13.47 -41.96
N SER A 17 -1.56 -13.92 -41.90
CA SER A 17 -0.75 -13.83 -40.68
C SER A 17 -0.42 -12.37 -40.35
N PHE A 18 -0.07 -11.56 -41.36
CA PHE A 18 0.19 -10.13 -41.19
C PHE A 18 -1.04 -9.38 -40.67
N LEU A 19 -2.22 -9.64 -41.23
CA LEU A 19 -3.48 -9.03 -40.81
C LEU A 19 -3.85 -9.38 -39.36
N TYR A 20 -3.49 -10.58 -38.90
CA TYR A 20 -3.71 -10.99 -37.50
C TYR A 20 -2.82 -10.22 -36.52
N TYR A 21 -1.54 -10.05 -36.84
CA TYR A 21 -0.61 -9.31 -35.96
C TYR A 21 -0.94 -7.83 -35.88
N THR A 22 -1.38 -7.20 -36.97
CA THR A 22 -1.80 -5.78 -36.96
C THR A 22 -3.09 -5.60 -36.18
N ALA A 23 -4.06 -6.52 -36.30
CA ALA A 23 -5.28 -6.50 -35.52
C ALA A 23 -5.02 -6.71 -34.01
N LEU A 24 -4.14 -7.65 -33.64
CA LEU A 24 -3.78 -7.90 -32.24
C LEU A 24 -3.05 -6.72 -31.59
N THR A 25 -2.01 -6.21 -32.26
CA THR A 25 -1.22 -5.09 -31.73
C THR A 25 -2.04 -3.80 -31.68
N GLY A 26 -2.88 -3.54 -32.70
CA GLY A 26 -3.83 -2.43 -32.71
C GLY A 26 -4.82 -2.49 -31.54
N GLY A 27 -5.35 -3.68 -31.23
CA GLY A 27 -6.24 -3.87 -30.09
C GLY A 27 -5.56 -3.56 -28.74
N ILE A 28 -4.35 -4.05 -28.53
CA ILE A 28 -3.58 -3.79 -27.30
C ILE A 28 -3.26 -2.29 -27.17
N LEU A 29 -2.87 -1.63 -28.27
CA LEU A 29 -2.59 -0.19 -28.28
C LEU A 29 -3.84 0.63 -27.94
N LEU A 30 -4.99 0.31 -28.53
CA LEU A 30 -6.27 0.99 -28.26
C LEU A 30 -6.70 0.81 -26.80
N LEU A 31 -6.58 -0.40 -26.26
CA LEU A 31 -6.87 -0.67 -24.84
C LEU A 31 -5.96 0.16 -23.92
N GLY A 32 -4.65 0.18 -24.19
CA GLY A 32 -3.70 0.99 -23.42
C GLY A 32 -4.02 2.49 -23.48
N LEU A 33 -4.42 3.00 -24.64
CA LEU A 33 -4.73 4.43 -24.87
C LEU A 33 -5.98 4.89 -24.10
N ILE A 34 -6.91 3.98 -23.81
CA ILE A 34 -8.12 4.26 -23.01
C ILE A 34 -7.82 4.13 -21.51
N ILE A 35 -7.07 3.08 -21.11
CA ILE A 35 -6.86 2.74 -19.69
C ILE A 35 -5.84 3.66 -19.02
N VAL A 36 -4.69 3.91 -19.65
CA VAL A 36 -3.60 4.70 -19.07
C VAL A 36 -4.03 6.11 -18.64
N PRO A 37 -4.75 6.89 -19.47
CA PRO A 37 -5.21 8.21 -19.07
C PRO A 37 -6.42 8.17 -18.12
N ALA A 38 -6.94 7.00 -17.71
CA ALA A 38 -7.96 6.90 -16.66
C ALA A 38 -7.35 6.71 -15.26
N VAL A 39 -6.12 6.21 -15.18
CA VAL A 39 -5.39 6.01 -13.92
C VAL A 39 -4.63 7.27 -13.48
N LEU A 40 -4.22 8.10 -14.44
CA LEU A 40 -3.43 9.33 -14.21
C LEU A 40 -4.22 10.61 -13.82
N PRO A 41 -5.50 10.85 -14.17
CA PRO A 41 -6.10 12.19 -14.08
C PRO A 41 -6.62 12.58 -12.70
N PRO A 42 -6.57 11.74 -11.63
CA PRO A 42 -6.76 12.27 -10.28
C PRO A 42 -5.84 11.61 -9.25
N VAL A 43 -4.54 11.51 -9.53
CA VAL A 43 -3.57 11.06 -8.50
C VAL A 43 -3.51 12.06 -7.33
N GLU A 44 -3.75 13.36 -7.58
CA GLU A 44 -3.66 14.40 -6.55
C GLU A 44 -4.74 14.30 -5.47
N GLN A 45 -6.01 14.06 -5.85
CA GLN A 45 -7.10 13.94 -4.87
C GLN A 45 -6.98 12.66 -4.04
N SER A 46 -6.41 11.61 -4.63
CA SER A 46 -6.10 10.35 -3.95
C SER A 46 -5.01 10.51 -2.89
N ARG A 47 -4.01 11.37 -3.11
CA ARG A 47 -2.92 11.61 -2.15
C ARG A 47 -3.43 12.30 -0.88
N ASP A 48 -4.30 13.29 -1.00
CA ASP A 48 -4.86 13.97 0.17
C ASP A 48 -5.88 13.12 0.91
N ALA A 49 -6.68 12.32 0.18
CA ALA A 49 -7.55 11.31 0.80
C ALA A 49 -6.73 10.22 1.52
N ALA A 50 -5.61 9.77 0.93
CA ALA A 50 -4.71 8.80 1.54
C ALA A 50 -4.05 9.35 2.80
N ARG A 51 -3.54 10.59 2.79
CA ARG A 51 -2.98 11.25 3.99
C ARG A 51 -3.98 11.31 5.15
N ARG A 52 -5.23 11.70 4.85
CA ARG A 52 -6.32 11.71 5.84
C ARG A 52 -6.66 10.31 6.33
N SER A 53 -6.67 9.32 5.44
CA SER A 53 -6.90 7.92 5.79
C SER A 53 -5.82 7.39 6.74
N THR A 54 -4.55 7.63 6.43
CA THR A 54 -3.42 7.24 7.28
C THR A 54 -3.48 7.91 8.64
N SER A 55 -3.69 9.23 8.70
CA SER A 55 -3.81 9.93 9.99
C SER A 55 -4.96 9.37 10.84
N LYS A 56 -6.13 9.12 10.23
CA LYS A 56 -7.25 8.46 10.92
C LYS A 56 -6.89 7.07 11.41
N ASN A 57 -6.16 6.28 10.62
CA ASN A 57 -5.73 4.95 11.02
C ASN A 57 -4.74 5.00 12.20
N ASN A 58 -3.78 5.92 12.16
CA ASN A 58 -2.83 6.13 13.26
C ASN A 58 -3.56 6.49 14.56
N LEU A 59 -4.57 7.37 14.49
CA LEU A 59 -5.39 7.71 15.66
C LEU A 59 -6.20 6.51 16.17
N LYS A 60 -6.72 5.66 15.29
CA LYS A 60 -7.39 4.41 15.68
C LYS A 60 -6.43 3.44 16.36
N GLN A 61 -5.20 3.31 15.87
CA GLN A 61 -4.17 2.48 16.50
C GLN A 61 -3.79 2.99 17.89
N ILE A 62 -3.65 4.32 18.05
CA ILE A 62 -3.40 4.94 19.36
C ILE A 62 -4.58 4.70 20.31
N GLY A 63 -5.82 4.89 19.86
CA GLY A 63 -7.01 4.64 20.67
C GLY A 63 -7.12 3.17 21.11
N LEU A 64 -6.84 2.23 20.20
CA LEU A 64 -6.77 0.82 20.52
C LEU A 64 -5.67 0.52 21.54
N ALA A 65 -4.49 1.12 21.37
CA ALA A 65 -3.37 0.95 22.30
C ALA A 65 -3.70 1.46 23.73
N ILE A 66 -4.43 2.57 23.84
CA ILE A 66 -4.91 3.07 25.13
C ILE A 66 -5.90 2.09 25.77
N HIS A 67 -6.84 1.53 24.99
CA HIS A 67 -7.76 0.51 25.51
C HIS A 67 -7.05 -0.78 25.94
N LEU A 68 -6.01 -1.21 25.22
CA LEU A 68 -5.21 -2.36 25.62
C LEU A 68 -4.36 -2.09 26.87
N TYR A 69 -3.94 -0.84 27.07
CA TYR A 69 -3.26 -0.43 28.30
C TYR A 69 -4.22 -0.48 29.50
N ASP A 70 -5.42 0.07 29.32
CA ASP A 70 -6.51 0.08 30.31
C ASP A 70 -6.91 -1.35 30.73
N ASP A 71 -7.10 -2.26 29.77
CA ASP A 71 -7.41 -3.67 30.01
C ASP A 71 -6.32 -4.40 30.84
N ARG A 72 -5.07 -3.93 30.82
CA ARG A 72 -3.96 -4.55 31.57
C ARG A 72 -3.64 -3.89 32.90
N HIS A 73 -3.96 -2.61 33.07
CA HIS A 73 -3.56 -1.82 34.24
C HIS A 73 -4.76 -1.31 35.05
N ASP A 74 -5.99 -1.52 34.56
CA ASP A 74 -7.24 -0.98 35.13
C ASP A 74 -7.21 0.55 35.31
N LEU A 75 -6.38 1.23 34.50
CA LEU A 75 -6.18 2.67 34.54
C LEU A 75 -5.67 3.19 33.19
N LEU A 76 -5.99 4.45 32.89
CA LEU A 76 -5.49 5.15 31.72
C LEU A 76 -4.04 5.61 31.90
N PRO A 77 -3.24 5.70 30.83
CA PRO A 77 -1.84 6.09 30.93
C PRO A 77 -1.69 7.49 31.54
N ALA A 78 -0.85 7.61 32.56
CA ALA A 78 -0.60 8.87 33.25
C ALA A 78 0.03 9.89 32.29
N GLY A 79 -0.44 11.15 32.33
CA GLY A 79 0.00 12.21 31.42
C GLY A 79 1.52 12.42 31.38
N SER A 80 2.18 12.16 32.51
CA SER A 80 3.64 12.06 32.62
C SER A 80 4.03 10.95 33.61
N ILE A 81 5.10 10.24 33.30
CA ILE A 81 5.77 9.33 34.22
C ILE A 81 6.85 10.15 34.92
N GLU A 82 6.61 10.45 36.20
CA GLU A 82 7.54 11.25 37.01
C GLU A 82 8.87 10.52 37.21
N ARG A 83 9.96 11.30 37.18
CA ARG A 83 11.32 10.82 37.45
C ARG A 83 11.89 11.58 38.65
N ALA A 84 13.02 11.12 39.17
CA ALA A 84 13.73 11.76 40.28
C ALA A 84 13.83 13.30 40.11
N ALA A 85 13.74 14.01 41.23
CA ALA A 85 13.65 15.47 41.27
C ALA A 85 14.69 16.16 40.38
N GLY A 86 14.22 16.92 39.40
CA GLY A 86 15.06 17.67 38.45
C GLY A 86 15.24 17.00 37.08
N GLN A 87 14.71 15.80 36.86
CA GLN A 87 14.73 15.16 35.54
C GLN A 87 13.37 15.30 34.82
N PRO A 88 13.36 15.58 33.50
CA PRO A 88 12.12 15.57 32.72
C PRO A 88 11.53 14.15 32.72
N GLY A 89 10.27 14.03 33.13
CA GLY A 89 9.53 12.78 33.10
C GLY A 89 9.22 12.33 31.67
N HIS A 90 8.84 11.07 31.52
CA HIS A 90 8.45 10.52 30.22
C HIS A 90 7.00 10.84 29.89
N SER A 91 6.68 11.04 28.61
CA SER A 91 5.30 11.23 28.17
C SER A 91 4.48 9.95 28.36
N TRP A 92 3.17 10.08 28.59
CA TRP A 92 2.20 8.97 28.55
C TRP A 92 2.33 8.08 27.30
N LEU A 93 2.79 8.65 26.18
CA LEU A 93 3.05 7.93 24.94
C LEU A 93 4.04 6.77 25.14
N THR A 94 5.04 6.95 26.00
CA THR A 94 6.03 5.91 26.32
C THR A 94 5.39 4.69 26.99
N ALA A 95 4.29 4.86 27.72
CA ALA A 95 3.57 3.75 28.35
C ALA A 95 2.80 2.89 27.33
N ILE A 96 2.39 3.46 26.19
CA ILE A 96 1.60 2.74 25.18
C ILE A 96 2.43 2.14 24.03
N LEU A 97 3.74 2.41 23.99
CA LEU A 97 4.68 1.90 22.96
C LEU A 97 4.58 0.38 22.71
N PRO A 98 4.52 -0.49 23.74
CA PRO A 98 4.33 -1.93 23.58
C PRO A 98 3.08 -2.31 22.75
N TYR A 99 2.01 -1.51 22.90
CA TYR A 99 0.69 -1.80 22.32
C TYR A 99 0.55 -1.27 20.89
N ILE A 100 1.47 -0.42 20.42
CA ILE A 100 1.56 0.00 19.02
C ILE A 100 2.62 -0.79 18.23
N GLY A 101 3.20 -1.83 18.82
CA GLY A 101 4.19 -2.70 18.17
C GLY A 101 5.65 -2.25 18.33
N GLU A 102 5.91 -1.22 19.15
CA GLU A 102 7.23 -0.63 19.36
C GLU A 102 7.90 -1.15 20.66
N GLU A 103 7.75 -2.44 20.94
CA GLU A 103 8.36 -3.13 22.08
C GLU A 103 9.90 -2.98 22.17
N PRO A 104 10.67 -3.05 21.05
CA PRO A 104 12.12 -2.84 21.11
C PRO A 104 12.50 -1.42 21.56
N LEU A 105 11.68 -0.42 21.21
CA LEU A 105 11.90 0.96 21.62
C LEU A 105 11.54 1.15 23.09
N TYR A 106 10.43 0.56 23.54
CA TYR A 106 10.01 0.60 24.95
C TYR A 106 11.11 0.13 25.91
N ARG A 107 11.77 -0.98 25.57
CA ARG A 107 12.84 -1.58 26.40
C ARG A 107 14.12 -0.74 26.48
N GLN A 108 14.29 0.26 25.63
CA GLN A 108 15.44 1.17 25.68
C GLN A 108 15.19 2.37 26.61
N ILE A 109 13.96 2.56 27.10
CA ILE A 109 13.60 3.67 27.95
C ILE A 109 13.91 3.32 29.41
N ASP A 110 14.66 4.19 30.08
CA ASP A 110 14.95 4.10 31.51
C ASP A 110 13.85 4.80 32.32
N PHE A 111 13.04 4.00 33.02
CA PHE A 111 11.94 4.48 33.87
C PHE A 111 12.32 4.60 35.36
N ASN A 112 13.58 4.30 35.73
CA ASN A 112 14.07 4.43 37.11
C ASN A 112 14.60 5.84 37.44
#